data_AF-A0A7W1K365-F1
#
_entry.id   AF-A0A7W1K365-F1
#
_cell.length_a   1.000
_cell.length_b   1.000
_cell.length_c   1.000
_cell.angle_alpha   90.00
_cell.angle_beta   90.00
_cell.angle_gamma   90.00
#
_symmetry.space_group_name_H-M   'P 1'
#
loop_
_entity.id
_entity.type
_entity.pdbx_description
1 polymer ?
#
loop_
_entity_poly.entity_id
_entity_poly.type
_entity_poly.pdbx_seq_one_letter_code
_entity_poly.pdbx_strand_id
1 'polypeptide(L)'
;MRTRSAIAALMLVIGVLFGATPAFAHHSPGPCDFHRRDDESTRSLAKRRIVCAVERFGPVPGGQERAICIARRESGLDPSATSPTGQYRGLFQHDRDMWPARFAEYTRPAWELSPRALNGRTNAIVTIRMVFKIGTWRNAGWSPREC
;
A
#
# COMPACT_ATOMS: atom_id res chain seq x y z
N MET A 1 -21.31 -38.24 -58.67
CA MET A 1 -20.84 -38.63 -57.32
C MET A 1 -19.39 -39.07 -57.41
N ARG A 2 -18.44 -38.29 -56.87
CA ARG A 2 -17.10 -38.76 -56.46
C ARG A 2 -16.38 -37.68 -55.64
N THR A 3 -16.28 -37.98 -54.34
CA THR A 3 -15.15 -37.74 -53.44
C THR A 3 -14.60 -36.31 -53.30
N ARG A 4 -15.19 -35.54 -52.38
CA ARG A 4 -14.45 -34.62 -51.49
C ARG A 4 -14.17 -35.40 -50.22
N SER A 5 -12.90 -35.58 -49.85
CA SER A 5 -12.43 -35.84 -48.48
C SER A 5 -10.98 -36.31 -48.51
N ALA A 6 -10.04 -35.40 -48.24
CA ALA A 6 -8.71 -35.72 -47.68
C ALA A 6 -7.90 -34.45 -47.40
N ILE A 7 -8.47 -33.42 -46.75
CA ILE A 7 -7.67 -32.28 -46.26
C ILE A 7 -8.25 -31.82 -44.92
N ALA A 8 -8.17 -32.66 -43.88
CA ALA A 8 -8.63 -32.23 -42.55
C ALA A 8 -7.96 -32.96 -41.36
N ALA A 9 -6.91 -33.75 -41.58
CA ALA A 9 -6.38 -34.64 -40.53
C ALA A 9 -4.91 -34.41 -40.14
N LEU A 10 -4.28 -33.29 -40.55
CA LEU A 10 -2.85 -33.07 -40.30
C LEU A 10 -2.51 -31.71 -39.64
N MET A 11 -3.43 -31.12 -38.87
CA MET A 11 -3.23 -29.83 -38.19
C MET A 11 -3.57 -29.89 -36.69
N LEU A 12 -3.44 -31.05 -36.04
CA LEU A 12 -3.86 -31.20 -34.63
C LEU A 12 -2.80 -31.81 -33.69
N VAL A 13 -1.55 -31.99 -34.13
CA VAL A 13 -0.50 -32.61 -33.29
C VAL A 13 0.69 -31.68 -32.99
N ILE A 14 0.81 -30.52 -33.65
CA ILE A 14 1.95 -29.58 -33.41
C ILE A 14 1.69 -28.62 -32.23
N GLY A 15 0.46 -28.57 -31.69
CA GLY A 15 0.12 -27.68 -30.57
C GLY A 15 0.63 -28.13 -29.19
N VAL A 16 1.10 -29.37 -29.04
CA VAL A 16 1.42 -29.97 -27.72
C VAL A 16 2.90 -29.81 -27.35
N LEU A 17 3.78 -29.46 -28.29
CA LEU A 17 5.23 -29.34 -28.06
C LEU A 17 5.71 -27.91 -27.80
N PHE A 18 4.85 -26.91 -27.92
CA PHE A 18 5.10 -25.59 -27.36
C PHE A 18 4.72 -25.64 -25.88
N GLY A 19 5.62 -26.25 -25.09
CA GLY A 19 5.52 -26.31 -23.65
C GLY A 19 5.12 -24.95 -23.11
N ALA A 20 4.10 -24.92 -22.27
CA ALA A 20 3.66 -23.72 -21.57
C ALA A 20 4.91 -23.05 -20.97
N THR A 21 5.36 -21.95 -21.57
CA THR A 21 6.38 -21.13 -20.96
C THR A 21 5.82 -20.74 -19.59
N PRO A 22 6.44 -21.13 -18.48
CA PRO A 22 5.97 -20.70 -17.18
C PRO A 22 5.90 -19.17 -17.23
N ALA A 23 4.68 -18.64 -17.16
CA ALA A 23 4.46 -17.22 -17.06
C ALA A 23 4.96 -16.83 -15.66
N PHE A 24 6.23 -16.48 -15.57
CA PHE A 24 6.77 -15.86 -14.37
C PHE A 24 6.15 -14.47 -14.27
N ALA A 25 5.10 -14.35 -13.46
CA ALA A 25 4.56 -13.05 -13.08
C ALA A 25 5.64 -12.32 -12.28
N HIS A 26 6.35 -11.41 -12.94
CA HIS A 26 7.38 -10.59 -12.30
C HIS A 26 6.68 -9.45 -11.55
N HIS A 27 6.31 -9.69 -10.30
CA HIS A 27 5.78 -8.65 -9.42
C HIS A 27 6.95 -7.79 -8.94
N SER A 28 7.03 -6.54 -9.41
CA SER A 28 7.92 -5.55 -8.81
C SER A 28 7.25 -5.04 -7.54
N PRO A 29 7.81 -5.31 -6.35
CA PRO A 29 7.19 -4.86 -5.10
C PRO A 29 7.05 -3.34 -5.11
N GLY A 30 5.83 -2.89 -4.82
CA GLY A 30 5.57 -1.46 -4.71
C GLY A 30 6.29 -0.84 -3.49
N PRO A 31 6.18 0.48 -3.30
CA PRO A 31 6.88 1.17 -2.21
C PRO A 31 6.52 0.59 -0.84
N CYS A 32 7.54 0.37 0.00
CA CYS A 32 7.40 -0.11 1.38
C CYS A 32 6.63 -1.42 1.52
N ASP A 33 6.74 -2.30 0.52
CA ASP A 33 6.10 -3.62 0.51
C ASP A 33 6.88 -4.64 1.33
N PHE A 34 6.80 -4.48 2.65
CA PHE A 34 7.42 -5.41 3.57
C PHE A 34 6.44 -6.50 3.98
N HIS A 35 6.90 -7.74 3.88
CA HIS A 35 6.32 -8.86 4.60
C HIS A 35 6.66 -8.77 6.09
N ARG A 36 5.71 -9.22 6.91
CA ARG A 36 5.92 -9.38 8.35
C ARG A 36 6.92 -10.53 8.55
N ARG A 37 7.95 -10.32 9.35
CA ARG A 37 8.83 -11.42 9.79
C ARG A 37 8.09 -12.28 10.82
N ASP A 38 8.48 -13.54 10.99
CA ASP A 38 7.74 -14.51 11.80
C ASP A 38 7.50 -14.01 13.24
N ASP A 39 8.54 -13.47 13.88
CA ASP A 39 8.47 -12.94 15.25
C ASP A 39 8.17 -11.44 15.33
N GLU A 40 7.82 -10.82 14.20
CA GLU A 40 7.57 -9.38 14.16
C GLU A 40 6.12 -9.05 14.54
N SER A 41 5.98 -8.19 15.55
CA SER A 41 4.68 -7.62 15.91
C SER A 41 4.16 -6.69 14.81
N THR A 42 2.84 -6.61 14.68
CA THR A 42 2.18 -5.65 13.75
C THR A 42 2.67 -4.22 13.96
N ARG A 43 2.93 -3.82 15.21
CA ARG A 43 3.45 -2.48 15.57
C ARG A 43 4.87 -2.26 15.04
N SER A 44 5.74 -3.28 15.10
CA SER A 44 7.10 -3.21 14.54
C SER A 44 7.07 -3.09 13.02
N LEU A 45 6.23 -3.88 12.35
CA LEU A 45 6.03 -3.78 10.91
C LEU A 45 5.49 -2.41 10.50
N ALA A 46 4.52 -1.86 11.25
CA ALA A 46 4.00 -0.52 11.04
C ALA A 46 5.10 0.54 11.16
N LYS A 47 5.95 0.46 12.20
CA LYS A 47 7.11 1.36 12.38
C LYS A 47 8.04 1.32 11.16
N ARG A 48 8.41 0.13 10.67
CA ARG A 48 9.27 0.00 9.48
C ARG A 48 8.63 0.61 8.22
N ARG A 49 7.32 0.45 8.05
CA ARG A 49 6.60 1.06 6.93
C ARG A 49 6.56 2.59 7.03
N ILE A 50 6.41 3.15 8.24
CA ILE A 50 6.51 4.60 8.47
C ILE A 50 7.91 5.11 8.13
N VAL A 51 8.95 4.44 8.63
CA VAL A 51 10.36 4.77 8.33
C VAL A 51 10.59 4.80 6.82
N CYS A 52 10.24 3.72 6.12
CA CYS A 52 10.37 3.63 4.68
C CYS A 52 9.59 4.74 3.95
N ALA A 53 8.36 5.05 4.39
CA ALA A 53 7.56 6.09 3.76
C ALA A 53 8.21 7.46 3.91
N VAL A 54 8.75 7.80 5.10
CA VAL A 54 9.48 9.05 5.35
C VAL A 54 10.75 9.13 4.50
N GLU A 55 11.54 8.06 4.43
CA GLU A 55 12.77 8.03 3.63
C GLU A 55 12.49 8.18 2.13
N ARG A 56 11.42 7.55 1.65
CA ARG A 56 11.10 7.53 0.21
C ARG A 56 10.34 8.76 -0.27
N PHE A 57 9.49 9.35 0.57
CA PHE A 57 8.54 10.39 0.16
C PHE A 57 8.62 11.67 0.97
N GLY A 58 9.45 11.72 2.00
CA GLY A 58 9.77 12.95 2.71
C GLY A 58 10.80 13.82 1.96
N PRO A 59 11.50 14.72 2.68
CA PRO A 59 11.50 14.90 4.14
C PRO A 59 10.20 15.54 4.67
N VAL A 60 9.75 15.13 5.85
CA VAL A 60 8.65 15.78 6.59
C VAL A 60 9.17 16.43 7.86
N PRO A 61 8.55 17.50 8.40
CA PRO A 61 9.02 18.14 9.63
C PRO A 61 9.15 17.17 10.80
N GLY A 62 10.31 17.15 11.46
CA GLY A 62 10.62 16.21 12.54
C GLY A 62 10.90 14.77 12.10
N GLY A 63 10.91 14.50 10.79
CA GLY A 63 11.37 13.25 10.21
C GLY A 63 10.65 11.99 10.70
N GLN A 64 11.40 10.90 10.80
CA GLN A 64 10.88 9.57 11.15
C GLN A 64 10.35 9.54 12.59
N GLU A 65 11.08 10.15 13.53
CA GLU A 65 10.73 10.16 14.94
C GLU A 65 9.37 10.82 15.16
N ARG A 66 9.14 11.98 14.54
CA ARG A 66 7.85 12.67 14.63
C ARG A 66 6.71 11.85 14.01
N ALA A 67 6.94 11.23 12.86
CA ALA A 67 5.93 10.40 12.21
C ALA A 67 5.56 9.18 13.08
N ILE A 68 6.54 8.50 13.67
CA ILE A 68 6.33 7.35 14.55
C ILE A 68 5.60 7.77 15.82
N CYS A 69 5.99 8.90 16.42
CA CYS A 69 5.30 9.44 17.58
C CYS A 69 3.82 9.71 17.29
N ILE A 70 3.51 10.39 16.18
CA ILE A 70 2.13 10.68 15.82
C ILE A 70 1.36 9.38 15.64
N ALA A 71 1.87 8.42 14.87
CA ALA A 71 1.20 7.13 14.71
C ALA A 71 1.02 6.37 16.04
N ARG A 72 1.98 6.46 16.96
CA ARG A 72 1.85 5.89 18.32
C ARG A 72 0.73 6.58 19.11
N ARG A 73 0.65 7.91 19.07
CA ARG A 73 -0.40 8.67 19.77
C ARG A 73 -1.77 8.38 19.19
N GLU A 74 -1.89 8.35 17.86
CA GLU A 74 -3.17 8.22 17.17
C GLU A 74 -3.72 6.78 17.23
N SER A 75 -2.85 5.76 17.20
CA SER A 75 -3.30 4.36 17.07
C SER A 75 -2.53 3.35 17.91
N GLY A 76 -1.54 3.76 18.70
CA GLY A 76 -0.62 2.81 19.35
C GLY A 76 0.21 2.01 18.35
N LEU A 77 0.45 2.56 17.15
CA LEU A 77 1.06 1.88 15.99
C LEU A 77 0.23 0.68 15.46
N ASP A 78 -1.07 0.65 15.74
CA ASP A 78 -1.98 -0.38 15.23
C ASP A 78 -2.66 0.09 13.92
N PRO A 79 -2.34 -0.52 12.76
CA PRO A 79 -2.95 -0.15 11.50
C PRO A 79 -4.44 -0.52 11.41
N SER A 80 -4.95 -1.38 12.30
CA SER A 80 -6.36 -1.74 12.37
C SER A 80 -7.18 -0.85 13.32
N ALA A 81 -6.52 0.08 14.01
CA ALA A 81 -7.17 0.98 14.96
C ALA A 81 -8.29 1.78 14.30
N THR A 82 -9.40 1.86 15.01
CA THR A 82 -10.60 2.57 14.59
C THR A 82 -11.13 3.35 15.80
N SER A 83 -11.49 4.62 15.62
CA SER A 83 -12.11 5.41 16.70
C SER A 83 -13.43 4.78 17.14
N PRO A 84 -13.94 5.09 18.37
CA PRO A 84 -15.20 4.52 18.85
C PRO A 84 -16.39 4.70 17.89
N THR A 85 -16.42 5.82 17.16
CA THR A 85 -17.45 6.13 16.16
C THR A 85 -17.21 5.50 14.78
N GLY A 86 -16.03 4.91 14.54
CA GLY A 86 -15.65 4.43 13.22
C GLY A 86 -15.19 5.50 12.23
N GLN A 87 -15.19 6.78 12.65
CA GLN A 87 -14.89 7.93 11.80
C GLN A 87 -13.39 8.03 11.45
N TYR A 88 -12.51 7.74 12.39
CA TYR A 88 -11.06 7.82 12.18
C TYR A 88 -10.44 6.42 12.14
N ARG A 89 -9.54 6.19 11.17
CA ARG A 89 -9.06 4.84 10.83
C ARG A 89 -7.56 4.79 10.55
N GLY A 90 -6.96 3.70 11.01
CA GLY A 90 -5.59 3.30 10.72
C GLY A 90 -4.53 4.06 11.50
N LEU A 91 -3.28 3.93 11.05
CA LEU A 91 -2.09 4.37 11.80
C LEU A 91 -2.14 5.83 12.21
N PHE A 92 -2.55 6.71 11.30
CA PHE A 92 -2.61 8.15 11.52
C PHE A 92 -4.03 8.68 11.73
N GLN A 93 -5.00 7.78 11.99
CA GLN A 93 -6.39 8.13 12.27
C GLN A 93 -6.97 9.08 11.21
N HIS A 94 -6.93 8.65 9.95
CA HIS A 94 -7.53 9.41 8.86
C HIS A 94 -9.05 9.37 8.96
N ASP A 95 -9.68 10.52 8.73
CA ASP A 95 -11.13 10.61 8.49
C ASP A 95 -11.54 9.68 7.34
N ARG A 96 -12.53 8.82 7.60
CA ARG A 96 -13.04 7.79 6.69
C ARG A 96 -13.61 8.39 5.41
N ASP A 97 -14.32 9.50 5.52
CA ASP A 97 -15.09 10.07 4.41
C ASP A 97 -14.16 10.86 3.47
N MET A 98 -13.06 11.41 4.01
CA MET A 98 -11.99 12.03 3.22
C MET A 98 -11.00 11.01 2.61
N TRP A 99 -10.96 9.78 3.13
CA TRP A 99 -9.94 8.80 2.75
C TRP A 99 -9.94 8.44 1.25
N PRO A 100 -11.08 8.22 0.56
CA PRO A 100 -11.08 7.88 -0.85
C PRO A 100 -10.36 8.93 -1.72
N ALA A 101 -10.62 10.22 -1.47
CA ALA A 101 -9.96 11.30 -2.19
C ALA A 101 -8.46 11.35 -1.90
N ARG A 102 -8.05 11.19 -0.63
CA ARG A 102 -6.63 11.11 -0.23
C ARG A 102 -5.92 9.92 -0.87
N PHE A 103 -6.55 8.75 -0.90
CA PHE A 103 -5.98 7.58 -1.56
C PHE A 103 -5.74 7.87 -3.05
N ALA A 104 -6.74 8.41 -3.75
CA ALA A 104 -6.61 8.75 -5.17
C ALA A 104 -5.51 9.80 -5.43
N GLU A 105 -5.42 10.83 -4.59
CA GLU A 105 -4.44 11.91 -4.75
C GLU A 105 -3.00 11.49 -4.45
N TYR A 106 -2.81 10.66 -3.41
CA TYR A 106 -1.48 10.37 -2.87
C TYR A 106 -0.93 8.99 -3.25
N THR A 107 -1.62 8.22 -4.10
CA THR A 107 -1.13 6.91 -4.57
C THR A 107 -0.98 6.86 -6.10
N ARG A 108 -0.47 5.75 -6.62
CA ARG A 108 -0.39 5.45 -8.05
C ARG A 108 -0.92 4.03 -8.28
N PRO A 109 -1.70 3.78 -9.36
CA PRO A 109 -2.21 2.44 -9.66
C PRO A 109 -1.11 1.37 -9.73
N ALA A 110 0.05 1.71 -10.31
CA ALA A 110 1.21 0.82 -10.45
C ALA A 110 1.85 0.38 -9.10
N TRP A 111 1.40 0.90 -7.96
CA TRP A 111 1.90 0.48 -6.65
C TRP A 111 1.06 -0.61 -5.99
N GLU A 112 -0.08 -0.94 -6.59
CA GLU A 112 -0.99 -2.02 -6.15
C GLU A 112 -1.36 -1.91 -4.66
N LEU A 113 -1.60 -0.68 -4.20
CA LEU A 113 -1.96 -0.41 -2.81
C LEU A 113 -3.43 -0.73 -2.54
N SER A 114 -3.72 -1.25 -1.35
CA SER A 114 -5.10 -1.46 -0.90
C SER A 114 -5.79 -0.12 -0.68
N PRO A 115 -7.02 0.11 -1.20
CA PRO A 115 -7.75 1.34 -0.97
C PRO A 115 -8.28 1.48 0.48
N ARG A 116 -8.04 0.50 1.36
CA ARG A 116 -8.53 0.53 2.75
C ARG A 116 -7.60 1.37 3.63
N ALA A 117 -8.17 2.33 4.36
CA ALA A 117 -7.43 3.12 5.36
C ALA A 117 -6.76 2.26 6.45
N LEU A 118 -7.32 1.08 6.73
CA LEU A 118 -6.81 0.13 7.72
C LEU A 118 -5.58 -0.67 7.22
N ASN A 119 -5.17 -0.48 5.96
CA ASN A 119 -3.94 -1.07 5.45
C ASN A 119 -2.74 -0.20 5.87
N GLY A 120 -1.91 -0.70 6.79
CA GLY A 120 -0.79 0.07 7.34
C GLY A 120 0.24 0.58 6.33
N ARG A 121 0.49 -0.17 5.24
CA ARG A 121 1.38 0.26 4.15
C ARG A 121 0.79 1.48 3.43
N THR A 122 -0.47 1.39 3.04
CA THR A 122 -1.17 2.46 2.33
C THR A 122 -1.35 3.69 3.22
N ASN A 123 -1.78 3.49 4.47
CA ASN A 123 -1.96 4.57 5.45
C ASN A 123 -0.67 5.38 5.62
N ALA A 124 0.46 4.71 5.87
CA ALA A 124 1.75 5.39 6.01
C ALA A 124 2.17 6.16 4.74
N ILE A 125 2.05 5.55 3.55
CA ILE A 125 2.45 6.19 2.29
C ILE A 125 1.60 7.44 2.01
N VAL A 126 0.28 7.34 2.15
CA VAL A 126 -0.64 8.46 1.94
C VAL A 126 -0.34 9.57 2.92
N THR A 127 -0.21 9.27 4.21
CA THR A 127 0.07 10.29 5.23
C THR A 127 1.35 11.05 4.94
N ILE A 128 2.47 10.34 4.71
CA ILE A 128 3.75 11.01 4.50
C ILE A 128 3.74 11.86 3.23
N ARG A 129 3.17 11.35 2.13
CA ARG A 129 3.06 12.14 0.88
C ARG A 129 2.17 13.36 1.06
N MET A 130 1.09 13.24 1.84
CA MET A 130 0.19 14.34 2.17
C MET A 130 0.91 15.42 3.00
N VAL A 131 1.62 15.03 4.05
CA VAL A 131 2.39 15.95 4.90
C VAL A 131 3.52 16.61 4.11
N PHE A 132 4.23 15.86 3.26
CA PHE A 132 5.25 16.41 2.38
C PHE A 132 4.69 17.48 1.44
N LYS A 133 3.57 17.19 0.77
CA LYS A 133 2.91 18.15 -0.14
C LYS A 133 2.40 19.40 0.58
N ILE A 134 1.83 19.23 1.79
CA ILE A 134 1.25 20.32 2.59
C ILE A 134 2.33 21.12 3.34
N GLY A 135 3.51 20.53 3.54
CA GLY A 135 4.67 21.16 4.17
C GLY A 135 4.71 21.06 5.70
N THR A 136 3.57 20.89 6.39
CA THR A 136 3.55 20.72 7.86
C THR A 136 2.51 19.72 8.34
N TRP A 137 2.80 19.07 9.49
CA TRP A 137 1.84 18.19 10.18
C TRP A 137 0.57 18.94 10.58
N ARG A 138 0.71 20.19 11.07
CA ARG A 138 -0.41 21.03 11.51
C ARG A 138 -1.39 21.27 10.37
N ASN A 139 -0.90 21.72 9.22
CA ASN A 139 -1.73 22.02 8.06
C ASN A 139 -2.30 20.73 7.44
N ALA A 140 -1.63 19.60 7.63
CA ALA A 140 -2.11 18.28 7.19
C ALA A 140 -3.14 17.65 8.14
N GLY A 141 -3.44 18.27 9.29
CA GLY A 141 -4.49 17.84 10.22
C GLY A 141 -4.00 17.25 11.54
N TRP A 142 -2.69 17.16 11.78
CA TRP A 142 -2.12 16.72 13.06
C TRP A 142 -1.55 17.91 13.81
N SER A 143 -2.28 18.34 14.85
CA SER A 143 -1.84 19.39 15.75
C SER A 143 -0.44 19.11 16.35
N PRO A 144 0.37 20.15 16.59
CA PRO A 144 1.64 20.01 17.29
C PRO A 144 1.37 19.73 18.77
N ARG A 145 1.06 18.47 19.07
CA ARG A 145 1.04 17.92 20.42
C ARG A 145 2.37 17.24 20.71
N GLU A 146 2.69 17.14 21.98
CA GLU A 146 3.90 16.48 22.45
C GLU A 146 3.94 15.00 22.03
N CYS A 147 5.19 14.57 21.91
CA CYS A 147 5.67 13.20 21.88
C CYS A 147 6.44 13.05 23.21
#